data_AF-A0A1T1BKH1-F1
#
_entry.id   AF-A0A1T1BKH1-F1
#
_cell.length_a   1.000
_cell.length_b   1.000
_cell.length_c   1.000
_cell.angle_alpha   90.00
_cell.angle_beta   90.00
_cell.angle_gamma   90.00
#
_symmetry.space_group_name_H-M   'P 1'
#
loop_
_entity.id
_entity.type
_entity.pdbx_description
1 polymer ?
#
loop_
_entity_poly.entity_id
_entity_poly.type
_entity_poly.pdbx_seq_one_letter_code
_entity_poly.pdbx_strand_id
1 'polypeptide(L)'
;ISTTALIRKYHDQKELSGMQKGELLELYIERIKVLVKTLPYIALVTKPGVTMADLGIPDDNEHKKSLENQALGTSAFLDTTVDFQRKMMPYSDKANLIAAILFYEGTLKSLHEFNELNEM
;
A
#
# COMPACT_ATOMS: atom_id res chain seq x y z
N ILE A 1 0.93 -14.00 4.21
CA ILE A 1 0.31 -12.96 3.35
C ILE A 1 1.42 -12.47 2.42
N SER A 2 1.19 -12.43 1.09
CA SER A 2 2.24 -12.02 0.15
C SER A 2 2.49 -10.51 0.28
N THR A 3 3.66 -10.13 0.80
CA THR A 3 4.12 -8.74 1.00
C THR A 3 4.52 -8.04 -0.30
N THR A 4 4.21 -8.61 -1.45
CA THR A 4 4.85 -8.22 -2.71
C THR A 4 3.95 -7.34 -3.57
N ALA A 5 3.46 -6.24 -3.00
CA ALA A 5 3.19 -5.07 -3.81
C ALA A 5 4.51 -4.27 -3.91
N LEU A 6 5.51 -4.87 -4.57
CA LEU A 6 6.85 -4.30 -4.70
C LEU A 6 6.76 -3.00 -5.50
N ILE A 7 7.00 -1.88 -4.84
CA ILE A 7 7.28 -0.62 -5.51
C ILE A 7 8.58 -0.81 -6.28
N ARG A 8 8.50 -0.80 -7.60
CA ARG A 8 9.67 -0.99 -8.47
C ARG A 8 10.64 0.19 -8.45
N LYS A 9 10.11 1.39 -8.20
CA LYS A 9 10.85 2.65 -8.24
C LYS A 9 10.10 3.73 -7.44
N TYR A 10 10.85 4.50 -6.66
CA TYR A 10 10.42 5.77 -6.10
C TYR A 10 10.82 6.91 -7.04
N HIS A 11 9.99 7.94 -7.13
CA HIS A 11 10.15 9.07 -8.01
C HIS A 11 10.53 10.33 -7.23
N ASP A 12 11.22 11.23 -7.91
CA ASP A 12 11.44 12.58 -7.40
C ASP A 12 10.48 13.59 -8.04
N GLN A 13 10.45 14.81 -7.50
CA GLN A 13 9.60 15.89 -7.99
C GLN A 13 9.84 16.21 -9.48
N LYS A 14 11.09 16.13 -9.95
CA LYS A 14 11.46 16.48 -11.32
C LYS A 14 10.94 15.43 -12.29
N GLU A 15 11.09 14.15 -11.95
CA GLU A 15 10.55 13.03 -12.71
C GLU A 15 9.03 13.12 -12.84
N LEU A 16 8.32 13.29 -11.71
CA LEU A 16 6.86 13.39 -11.70
C LEU A 16 6.34 14.62 -12.46
N SER A 17 7.06 15.74 -12.40
CA SER A 17 6.71 16.96 -13.14
C SER A 17 6.73 16.74 -14.66
N GLY A 18 7.61 15.86 -15.14
CA GLY A 18 7.74 15.48 -16.55
C GLY A 18 6.67 14.52 -17.06
N MET A 19 5.96 13.81 -16.17
CA MET A 19 4.95 12.81 -16.54
C MET A 19 3.64 13.46 -17.01
N GLN A 20 2.92 12.77 -17.89
CA GLN A 20 1.57 13.15 -18.26
C GLN A 20 0.59 12.86 -17.12
N LYS A 21 -0.53 13.59 -17.08
CA LYS A 21 -1.53 13.45 -16.01
C LYS A 21 -2.07 12.02 -15.91
N GLY A 22 -2.29 11.34 -17.03
CA GLY A 22 -2.72 9.94 -17.05
C GLY A 22 -1.74 8.99 -16.36
N GLU A 23 -0.44 9.17 -16.59
CA GLU A 23 0.61 8.37 -15.95
C GLU A 23 0.66 8.63 -14.43
N LEU A 24 0.52 9.90 -14.03
CA LEU A 24 0.45 10.26 -12.61
C LEU A 24 -0.79 9.65 -11.93
N LEU A 25 -1.92 9.54 -12.62
CA LEU A 25 -3.13 8.93 -12.06
C LEU A 25 -2.94 7.43 -11.79
N GLU A 26 -2.35 6.70 -12.74
CA GLU A 26 -2.05 5.28 -12.53
C GLU A 26 -1.03 5.10 -11.40
N LEU A 27 -0.01 5.96 -11.33
CA LEU A 27 0.97 5.92 -10.24
C LEU A 27 0.33 6.21 -8.88
N TYR A 28 -0.54 7.21 -8.79
CA TYR A 28 -1.30 7.53 -7.58
C TYR A 28 -2.16 6.34 -7.11
N ILE A 29 -2.86 5.69 -8.04
CA ILE A 29 -3.68 4.50 -7.78
C ILE A 29 -2.80 3.31 -7.34
N GLU A 30 -1.64 3.13 -7.95
CA GLU A 30 -0.70 2.08 -7.54
C GLU A 30 -0.21 2.30 -6.11
N ARG A 31 0.18 3.53 -5.76
CA ARG A 31 0.74 3.84 -4.44
C ARG A 31 -0.26 3.66 -3.31
N ILE A 32 -1.52 4.08 -3.49
CA ILE A 32 -2.56 3.84 -2.49
C ILE A 32 -2.86 2.34 -2.31
N LYS A 33 -2.82 1.55 -3.40
CA LYS A 33 -2.99 0.09 -3.32
C LYS A 33 -1.92 -0.56 -2.46
N VAL A 34 -0.66 -0.13 -2.59
CA VAL A 34 0.42 -0.63 -1.74
C VAL A 34 0.16 -0.24 -0.28
N LEU A 35 -0.08 1.04 -0.01
CA LEU A 35 -0.32 1.53 1.35
C LEU A 35 -1.45 0.80 2.07
N VAL A 36 -2.61 0.64 1.42
CA VAL A 36 -3.78 -0.03 2.00
C VAL A 36 -3.53 -1.51 2.27
N LYS A 37 -2.70 -2.18 1.45
CA LYS A 37 -2.31 -3.57 1.67
C LYS A 37 -1.26 -3.72 2.76
N THR A 38 -0.52 -2.67 3.09
CA THR A 38 0.59 -2.71 4.04
C THR A 38 0.19 -2.20 5.43
N LEU A 39 -0.44 -1.02 5.51
CA LEU A 39 -0.71 -0.30 6.76
C LEU A 39 -1.43 -1.13 7.84
N PRO A 40 -2.46 -1.95 7.54
CA PRO A 40 -3.13 -2.74 8.58
C PRO A 40 -2.25 -3.79 9.26
N TYR A 41 -1.12 -4.16 8.64
CA TYR A 41 -0.27 -5.27 9.08
C TYR A 41 1.11 -4.81 9.57
N ILE A 42 1.35 -3.51 9.73
CA ILE A 42 2.68 -2.97 10.08
C ILE A 42 3.20 -3.47 11.43
N ALA A 43 2.32 -3.75 12.39
CA ALA A 43 2.72 -4.33 13.67
C ALA A 43 2.81 -5.86 13.63
N LEU A 44 2.33 -6.48 12.54
CA LEU A 44 2.30 -7.94 12.35
C LEU A 44 3.38 -8.40 11.38
N VAL A 45 4.37 -7.55 11.05
CA VAL A 45 5.34 -7.76 9.96
C VAL A 45 5.90 -9.17 9.98
N THR A 46 5.37 -9.97 9.06
CA THR A 46 5.82 -11.32 8.79
C THR A 46 7.03 -11.21 7.88
N LYS A 47 8.21 -11.66 8.36
CA LYS A 47 9.28 -12.05 7.43
C LYS A 47 8.67 -13.06 6.42
N PRO A 48 9.11 -13.06 5.16
CA PRO A 48 8.67 -14.09 4.22
C PRO A 48 8.87 -15.49 4.83
N GLY A 49 7.78 -16.26 4.92
CA GLY A 49 7.80 -17.60 5.53
C GLY A 49 7.41 -17.69 7.01
N VAL A 50 7.07 -16.57 7.67
CA VAL A 50 6.55 -16.55 9.06
C VAL A 50 5.08 -16.98 9.10
N THR A 51 4.77 -17.91 10.00
CA THR A 51 3.43 -18.44 10.24
C THR A 51 2.67 -17.63 11.31
N MET A 52 1.37 -17.88 11.46
CA MET A 52 0.58 -17.27 12.56
C MET A 52 1.14 -17.67 13.93
N ALA A 53 1.57 -18.93 14.06
CA ALA A 53 2.15 -19.45 15.31
C ALA A 53 3.46 -18.73 15.68
N ASP A 54 4.31 -18.42 14.69
CA ASP A 54 5.56 -17.67 14.92
C ASP A 54 5.29 -16.25 15.45
N LEU A 55 4.11 -15.69 15.18
CA LEU A 55 3.66 -14.39 15.70
C LEU A 55 2.92 -14.50 17.04
N GLY A 56 2.83 -15.70 17.62
CA GLY A 56 2.03 -15.93 18.83
C GLY A 56 0.52 -15.79 18.60
N ILE A 57 0.06 -15.81 17.34
CA ILE A 57 -1.36 -15.76 16.99
C ILE A 57 -1.92 -17.18 17.08
N PRO A 58 -3.02 -17.41 17.82
CA PRO A 58 -3.66 -18.72 17.90
C PRO A 58 -4.02 -19.26 16.52
N ASP A 59 -3.70 -20.53 16.25
CA ASP A 59 -3.99 -21.18 14.97
C ASP A 59 -5.41 -21.79 14.92
N ASP A 60 -6.41 -21.07 15.43
CA ASP A 60 -7.80 -21.50 15.45
C ASP A 60 -8.62 -20.94 14.27
N ASN A 61 -9.84 -21.46 14.11
CA ASN A 61 -10.74 -21.07 13.02
C ASN A 61 -11.17 -19.60 13.11
N GLU A 62 -11.20 -19.01 14.31
CA GLU A 62 -11.65 -17.63 14.52
C GLU A 62 -10.62 -16.62 14.01
N HIS A 63 -9.34 -16.83 14.32
CA HIS A 63 -8.23 -16.00 13.87
C HIS A 63 -7.99 -16.16 12.36
N LYS A 64 -8.05 -17.40 11.86
CA LYS A 64 -8.00 -17.68 10.41
C LYS A 64 -9.10 -16.94 9.66
N LYS A 65 -10.34 -17.02 10.14
CA LYS A 65 -11.48 -16.31 9.55
C LYS A 65 -11.34 -14.80 9.63
N SER A 66 -10.78 -14.27 10.71
CA SER A 66 -10.50 -12.84 10.85
C SER A 66 -9.51 -12.34 9.80
N LEU A 67 -8.44 -13.09 9.53
CA LEU A 67 -7.46 -12.76 8.49
C LEU A 67 -8.05 -12.86 7.08
N GLU A 68 -8.88 -13.87 6.82
CA GLU A 68 -9.60 -14.00 5.54
C GLU A 68 -10.57 -12.84 5.32
N ASN A 69 -11.39 -12.51 6.33
CA ASN A 69 -12.31 -11.38 6.28
C ASN A 69 -11.57 -10.06 6.05
N GLN A 70 -10.42 -9.87 6.70
CA GLN A 70 -9.59 -8.69 6.48
C GLN A 70 -9.06 -8.62 5.03
N ALA A 71 -8.64 -9.75 4.45
CA ALA A 71 -8.19 -9.80 3.06
C ALA A 71 -9.33 -9.48 2.07
N LEU A 72 -10.52 -10.06 2.29
CA LEU A 72 -11.71 -9.79 1.48
C LEU A 72 -12.15 -8.33 1.59
N GLY A 73 -12.23 -7.79 2.81
CA GLY A 73 -12.59 -6.40 3.06
C GLY A 73 -11.59 -5.42 2.44
N THR A 74 -10.30 -5.73 2.51
CA THR A 74 -9.24 -4.94 1.85
C THR A 74 -9.42 -4.92 0.33
N SER A 75 -9.75 -6.06 -0.28
CA SER A 75 -10.00 -6.13 -1.73
C SER A 75 -11.22 -5.29 -2.13
N ALA A 76 -12.35 -5.45 -1.44
CA ALA A 76 -13.57 -4.71 -1.74
C ALA A 76 -13.40 -3.19 -1.54
N PHE A 77 -12.67 -2.79 -0.49
CA PHE A 77 -12.31 -1.39 -0.27
C PHE A 77 -11.44 -0.84 -1.39
N LEU A 78 -10.43 -1.59 -1.84
CA LEU A 78 -9.57 -1.18 -2.95
C LEU A 78 -10.34 -1.04 -4.25
N ASP A 79 -11.21 -1.99 -4.58
CA ASP A 79 -12.00 -1.92 -5.82
C ASP A 79 -12.88 -0.67 -5.84
N THR A 80 -13.59 -0.42 -4.74
CA THR A 80 -14.43 0.78 -4.58
C THR A 80 -13.60 2.07 -4.65
N THR A 81 -12.44 2.09 -4.00
CA THR A 81 -11.53 3.25 -3.97
C THR A 81 -10.94 3.53 -5.34
N VAL A 82 -10.53 2.51 -6.09
CA VAL A 82 -9.98 2.65 -7.43
C VAL A 82 -11.02 3.19 -8.38
N ASP A 83 -12.25 2.68 -8.33
CA ASP A 83 -13.35 3.17 -9.15
C ASP A 83 -13.67 4.64 -8.86
N PHE A 84 -13.70 5.03 -7.57
CA PHE A 84 -13.82 6.42 -7.17
C PHE A 84 -12.67 7.27 -7.74
N GLN A 85 -11.43 6.83 -7.56
CA GLN A 85 -10.25 7.58 -7.98
C GLN A 85 -10.20 7.75 -9.50
N ARG A 86 -10.51 6.71 -10.27
CA ARG A 86 -10.56 6.77 -11.74
C ARG A 86 -11.59 7.77 -12.25
N LYS A 87 -12.71 7.95 -11.52
CA LYS A 87 -13.77 8.90 -11.89
C LYS A 87 -13.46 10.33 -11.42
N MET A 88 -12.89 10.49 -10.23
CA MET A 88 -12.76 11.81 -9.59
C MET A 88 -11.38 12.45 -9.77
N MET A 89 -10.30 11.68 -9.72
CA MET A 89 -8.94 12.21 -9.77
C MET A 89 -8.54 12.85 -11.11
N PRO A 90 -9.12 12.52 -12.28
CA PRO A 90 -8.87 13.28 -13.51
C PRO A 90 -9.16 14.78 -13.40
N TYR A 91 -9.99 15.20 -12.44
CA TYR A 91 -10.32 16.60 -12.20
C TYR A 91 -9.37 17.31 -11.20
N SER A 92 -8.47 16.57 -10.54
CA SER A 92 -7.50 17.15 -9.60
C SER A 92 -6.41 17.97 -10.29
N ASP A 93 -5.83 18.96 -9.61
CA ASP A 93 -4.67 19.68 -10.14
C ASP A 93 -3.45 18.77 -10.24
N LYS A 94 -2.70 18.88 -11.34
CA LYS A 94 -1.47 18.09 -11.56
C LYS A 94 -0.49 18.25 -10.39
N ALA A 95 -0.32 19.47 -9.88
CA ALA A 95 0.58 19.75 -8.76
C ALA A 95 0.16 19.01 -7.47
N ASN A 96 -1.14 18.98 -7.17
CA ASN A 96 -1.67 18.26 -6.02
C ASN A 96 -1.50 16.74 -6.17
N LEU A 97 -1.68 16.22 -7.39
CA LEU A 97 -1.46 14.80 -7.68
C LEU A 97 0.01 14.40 -7.46
N ILE A 98 0.95 15.23 -7.93
CA ILE A 98 2.39 15.02 -7.70
C ILE A 98 2.72 15.05 -6.20
N ALA A 99 2.23 16.05 -5.47
CA ALA A 99 2.46 16.17 -4.04
C ALA A 99 1.92 14.95 -3.27
N ALA A 100 0.74 14.45 -3.64
CA ALA A 100 0.16 13.26 -3.04
C ALA A 100 0.97 11.99 -3.33
N ILE A 101 1.47 11.82 -4.56
CA ILE A 101 2.35 10.70 -4.91
C ILE A 101 3.63 10.73 -4.08
N LEU A 102 4.27 11.89 -3.96
CA LEU A 102 5.47 12.05 -3.13
C LEU A 102 5.20 11.74 -1.66
N PHE A 103 4.05 12.16 -1.14
CA PHE A 103 3.64 11.85 0.23
C PHE A 103 3.47 10.34 0.43
N TYR A 104 2.79 9.65 -0.49
CA TYR A 104 2.62 8.20 -0.43
C TYR A 104 3.97 7.49 -0.52
N GLU A 105 4.84 7.90 -1.44
CA GLU A 105 6.17 7.31 -1.58
C GLU A 105 7.07 7.58 -0.37
N GLY A 106 7.00 8.76 0.24
CA GLY A 106 7.67 9.07 1.50
C GLY A 106 7.18 8.16 2.64
N THR A 107 5.86 7.97 2.74
CA THR A 107 5.27 7.06 3.73
C THR A 107 5.74 5.62 3.51
N LEU A 108 5.80 5.16 2.25
CA LEU A 108 6.26 3.82 1.90
C LEU A 108 7.75 3.60 2.21
N LYS A 109 8.59 4.63 2.06
CA LYS A 109 9.98 4.61 2.52
C LYS A 109 10.08 4.49 4.03
N SER A 110 9.33 5.30 4.79
CA SER A 110 9.32 5.19 6.26
C SER A 110 8.81 3.83 6.75
N LEU A 111 7.86 3.22 6.03
CA LEU A 111 7.42 1.85 6.31
C LEU A 111 8.52 0.82 6.05
N HIS A 112 9.31 1.00 5.00
CA HIS A 112 10.45 0.14 4.72
C HIS A 112 11.51 0.24 5.82
N GLU A 113 11.89 1.46 6.20
CA GLU A 113 12.82 1.74 7.30
C GLU A 113 12.32 1.15 8.64
N PHE A 114 11.02 1.30 8.93
CA PHE A 114 10.39 0.71 10.11
C PHE A 114 10.50 -0.82 10.14
N ASN A 115 10.33 -1.48 8.98
CA ASN A 115 10.48 -2.93 8.89
C ASN A 115 11.93 -3.36 9.13
N GLU A 116 12.92 -2.62 8.59
CA GLU A 116 14.34 -2.91 8.83
C GLU A 116 14.71 -2.80 10.32
N LEU A 117 14.18 -1.79 11.03
CA LEU A 117 14.39 -1.65 12.47
C LEU A 117 13.83 -2.82 13.29
N ASN A 118 12.73 -3.44 12.84
CA ASN A 118 12.16 -4.62 13.50
C ASN A 118 12.89 -5.92 13.12
N GLU A 119 13.79 -5.89 12.13
CA GLU A 119 14.62 -7.03 11.75
C GLU A 119 15.96 -7.07 12.50
N MET A 120 16.34 -5.98 13.18
CA MET A 120 17.49 -5.88 14.09
C MET A 120 17.21 -6.46 15.48
#